data_AF-A0A965QKH3-F1
#
_entry.id   AF-A0A965QKH3-F1
#
_cell.length_a   1.000
_cell.length_b   1.000
_cell.length_c   1.000
_cell.angle_alpha   90.00
_cell.angle_beta   90.00
_cell.angle_gamma   90.00
#
_symmetry.space_group_name_H-M   'P 1'
#
loop_
_entity.id
_entity.type
_entity.pdbx_description
1 polymer ?
#
loop_
_entity_poly.entity_id
_entity_poly.type
_entity_poly.pdbx_seq_one_letter_code
_entity_poly.pdbx_strand_id
1 'polypeptide(L)'
;MRTPIFVNEFKVVRPRFEKSQEDAIRWLAEAHAHAERAAGYPSGRTDLSFEFFEKLIGRFGCSPEKIAQRGHELDDFSHLDWDKMSVFNLNQNPSGQDMDARQRAYDKLVREKCDELYTHDEKLKQDLIHVSCTGYLSPSPLQ
;
A
#
# COMPACT_ATOMS: atom_id res chain seq x y z
N MET A 1 31.50 7.92 32.70
CA MET A 1 30.27 8.59 32.18
C MET A 1 29.95 7.97 30.83
N ARG A 2 28.68 7.67 30.53
CA ARG A 2 28.30 7.18 29.20
C ARG A 2 28.18 8.36 28.23
N THR A 3 28.66 8.18 27.00
CA THR A 3 28.46 9.14 25.92
C THR A 3 26.97 9.21 25.57
N PRO A 4 26.36 10.40 25.48
CA PRO A 4 24.97 10.54 25.05
C PRO A 4 24.80 10.12 23.58
N ILE A 5 23.66 9.52 23.27
CA ILE A 5 23.27 9.10 21.91
C ILE A 5 22.26 10.11 21.37
N PHE A 6 22.46 10.56 20.13
CA PHE A 6 21.58 11.50 19.44
C PHE A 6 21.06 10.87 18.15
N VAL A 7 19.82 11.20 17.78
CA VAL A 7 19.22 10.83 16.49
C VAL A 7 19.23 12.07 15.59
N ASN A 8 19.80 11.94 14.40
CA ASN A 8 19.96 13.02 13.44
C ASN A 8 19.78 12.51 12.00
N GLU A 9 19.94 13.41 11.01
CA GLU A 9 19.94 13.07 9.57
C GLU A 9 18.67 12.34 9.09
N PHE A 10 17.50 12.81 9.53
CA PHE A 10 16.23 12.28 9.04
C PHE A 10 16.09 12.50 7.53
N LYS A 11 15.92 11.40 6.81
CA LYS A 11 15.60 11.38 5.38
C LYS A 11 14.22 10.76 5.18
N VAL A 12 13.43 11.38 4.31
CA VAL A 12 12.09 10.90 3.97
C VAL A 12 12.02 10.74 2.47
N VAL A 13 11.79 9.50 2.03
CA VAL A 13 11.44 9.23 0.64
C VAL A 13 9.92 9.29 0.51
N ARG A 14 9.43 10.11 -0.42
CA ARG A 14 8.00 10.23 -0.67
C ARG A 14 7.50 9.07 -1.51
N PRO A 15 6.24 8.66 -1.31
CA PRO A 15 5.65 7.61 -2.12
C PRO A 15 5.51 8.05 -3.57
N ARG A 16 5.63 7.11 -4.52
CA ARG A 16 5.51 7.40 -5.96
C ARG A 16 4.18 8.05 -6.34
N PHE A 17 3.10 7.62 -5.69
CA PHE A 17 1.76 8.11 -5.96
C PHE A 17 1.11 8.66 -4.70
N GLU A 18 0.27 9.68 -4.88
CA GLU A 18 -0.53 10.29 -3.83
C GLU A 18 -1.98 10.42 -4.32
N LYS A 19 -2.93 10.32 -3.40
CA LYS A 19 -4.36 10.40 -3.69
C LYS A 19 -5.08 11.15 -2.57
N SER A 20 -6.08 11.96 -2.92
CA SER A 20 -6.98 12.56 -1.95
C SER A 20 -7.70 11.49 -1.14
N GLN A 21 -8.11 11.82 0.08
CA GLN A 21 -8.89 10.89 0.88
C GLN A 21 -10.25 10.60 0.26
N GLU A 22 -10.88 11.58 -0.40
CA GLU A 22 -12.11 11.37 -1.17
C GLU A 22 -11.90 10.34 -2.28
N ASP A 23 -10.88 10.52 -3.12
CA ASP A 23 -10.61 9.61 -4.23
C ASP A 23 -10.21 8.22 -3.73
N ALA A 24 -9.52 8.12 -2.59
CA ALA A 24 -9.16 6.84 -1.98
C ALA A 24 -10.40 6.08 -1.50
N ILE A 25 -11.38 6.79 -0.92
CA ILE A 25 -12.67 6.19 -0.51
C ILE A 25 -13.43 5.69 -1.73
N ARG A 26 -13.48 6.49 -2.81
CA ARG A 26 -14.15 6.10 -4.06
C ARG A 26 -13.49 4.87 -4.67
N TRP A 27 -12.16 4.84 -4.76
CA TRP A 27 -11.44 3.67 -5.27
C TRP A 27 -11.73 2.41 -4.44
N LEU A 28 -11.73 2.52 -3.11
CA LEU A 28 -12.06 1.40 -2.23
C LEU A 28 -13.50 0.92 -2.43
N ALA A 29 -14.45 1.83 -2.62
CA ALA A 29 -15.84 1.49 -2.88
C ALA A 29 -16.00 0.73 -4.20
N GLU A 30 -15.33 1.18 -5.27
CA GLU A 30 -15.29 0.48 -6.55
C GLU A 30 -14.64 -0.91 -6.43
N ALA A 31 -13.50 -1.00 -5.78
CA ALA A 31 -12.78 -2.26 -5.58
C ALA A 31 -13.64 -3.27 -4.82
N HIS A 32 -14.31 -2.86 -3.75
CA HIS A 32 -15.22 -3.74 -3.00
C HIS A 32 -16.45 -4.15 -3.82
N ALA A 33 -17.12 -3.20 -4.49
CA ALA A 33 -18.27 -3.51 -5.33
C ALA A 33 -17.89 -4.51 -6.44
N HIS A 34 -16.73 -4.31 -7.05
CA HIS A 34 -16.21 -5.18 -8.10
C HIS A 34 -15.87 -6.58 -7.57
N ALA A 35 -15.07 -6.66 -6.50
CA ALA A 35 -14.65 -7.92 -5.90
C ALA A 35 -15.86 -8.78 -5.48
N GLU A 36 -16.85 -8.18 -4.81
CA GLU A 36 -18.03 -8.93 -4.34
C GLU A 36 -18.90 -9.46 -5.49
N ARG A 37 -19.01 -8.71 -6.60
CA ARG A 37 -19.69 -9.19 -7.81
C ARG A 37 -18.91 -10.34 -8.45
N ALA A 38 -17.59 -10.19 -8.57
CA ALA A 38 -16.71 -11.18 -9.18
C ALA A 38 -16.61 -12.48 -8.36
N ALA A 39 -16.73 -12.39 -7.02
CA ALA A 39 -16.69 -13.55 -6.12
C ALA A 39 -17.89 -14.49 -6.25
N GLY A 40 -18.96 -14.11 -6.95
CA GLY A 40 -20.12 -14.95 -7.18
C GLY A 40 -20.80 -15.38 -5.87
N TYR A 41 -21.64 -14.51 -5.31
CA TYR A 41 -22.51 -14.76 -4.15
C TYR A 41 -22.01 -15.71 -3.03
N PRO A 42 -20.99 -15.32 -2.22
CA PRO A 42 -20.73 -15.96 -0.93
C PRO A 42 -21.14 -15.10 0.28
N SER A 43 -21.47 -13.81 0.12
CA SER A 43 -21.59 -12.86 1.25
C SER A 43 -23.00 -12.69 1.83
N GLY A 44 -24.03 -13.29 1.21
CA GLY A 44 -25.44 -13.10 1.62
C GLY A 44 -25.92 -11.65 1.51
N ARG A 45 -25.12 -10.76 0.92
CA ARG A 45 -25.39 -9.34 0.81
C ARG A 45 -26.25 -9.08 -0.43
N THR A 46 -27.30 -8.29 -0.27
CA THR A 46 -28.26 -7.98 -1.36
C THR A 46 -27.85 -6.75 -2.17
N ASP A 47 -27.12 -5.82 -1.56
CA ASP A 47 -26.64 -4.60 -2.21
C ASP A 47 -25.12 -4.65 -2.36
N LEU A 48 -24.67 -4.71 -3.61
CA LEU A 48 -23.26 -4.70 -4.04
C LEU A 48 -22.96 -3.47 -4.92
N SER A 49 -23.71 -2.38 -4.70
CA SER A 49 -23.51 -1.11 -5.41
C SER A 49 -22.30 -0.34 -4.89
N PHE A 50 -21.77 0.53 -5.74
CA PHE A 50 -20.72 1.47 -5.35
C PHE A 50 -21.21 2.34 -4.19
N GLU A 51 -22.44 2.87 -4.29
CA GLU A 51 -23.04 3.78 -3.31
C GLU A 51 -23.16 3.14 -1.93
N PHE A 52 -23.48 1.84 -1.89
CA PHE A 52 -23.51 1.08 -0.65
C PHE A 52 -22.12 1.04 0.00
N PHE A 53 -21.07 0.69 -0.75
CA PHE A 53 -19.71 0.62 -0.21
C PHE A 53 -19.15 2.00 0.12
N GLU A 54 -19.42 3.02 -0.70
CA GLU A 54 -19.03 4.41 -0.43
C GLU A 54 -19.64 4.88 0.90
N LYS A 55 -20.93 4.62 1.13
CA LYS A 55 -21.59 4.93 2.41
C LYS A 55 -21.01 4.13 3.58
N LEU A 56 -20.70 2.85 3.38
CA LEU A 56 -20.12 2.00 4.41
C LEU A 56 -18.72 2.50 4.82
N ILE A 57 -17.87 2.80 3.84
CA ILE A 57 -16.52 3.32 4.06
C ILE A 57 -16.60 4.73 4.64
N GLY A 58 -17.50 5.58 4.18
CA GLY A 58 -17.70 6.92 4.76
C GLY A 58 -18.13 6.88 6.22
N ARG A 59 -18.91 5.86 6.64
CA ARG A 59 -19.34 5.68 8.02
C ARG A 59 -18.24 5.17 8.95
N PHE A 60 -17.39 4.26 8.48
CA PHE A 60 -16.43 3.53 9.33
C PHE A 60 -14.96 3.87 9.06
N GLY A 61 -14.66 4.52 7.94
CA GLY A 61 -13.32 4.97 7.55
C GLY A 61 -12.96 6.34 8.10
N CYS A 62 -11.72 6.77 7.84
CA CYS A 62 -11.28 8.12 8.13
C CYS A 62 -11.86 9.11 7.11
N SER A 63 -12.46 10.19 7.59
CA SER A 63 -13.02 11.22 6.72
C SER A 63 -11.94 12.14 6.16
N PRO A 64 -12.21 12.84 5.04
CA PRO A 64 -11.27 13.81 4.46
C PRO A 64 -10.87 14.95 5.40
N GLU A 65 -11.73 15.31 6.37
CA GLU A 65 -11.40 16.32 7.38
C GLU A 65 -10.31 15.84 8.36
N LYS A 66 -10.08 14.52 8.46
CA LYS A 66 -9.06 13.93 9.34
C LYS A 66 -7.78 13.56 8.58
N ILE A 67 -7.89 13.19 7.32
CA ILE A 67 -6.79 12.82 6.45
C ILE A 67 -7.04 13.50 5.12
N ALA A 68 -6.17 14.42 4.70
CA ALA A 68 -6.32 15.08 3.40
C ALA A 68 -5.93 14.15 2.24
N GLN A 69 -4.79 13.46 2.39
CA GLN A 69 -4.19 12.66 1.32
C GLN A 69 -3.45 11.45 1.88
N ARG A 70 -3.29 10.43 1.05
CA ARG A 70 -2.49 9.23 1.34
C ARG A 70 -1.54 8.92 0.20
N GLY A 71 -0.38 8.42 0.56
CA GLY A 71 0.62 7.95 -0.38
C GLY A 71 0.60 6.43 -0.56
N HIS A 72 0.97 5.97 -1.75
CA HIS A 72 1.06 4.55 -2.09
C HIS A 72 2.12 4.32 -3.17
N GLU A 73 2.71 3.12 -3.19
CA GLU A 73 3.71 2.71 -4.18
C GLU A 73 3.13 1.87 -5.32
N LEU A 74 2.03 1.16 -5.06
CA LEU A 74 1.37 0.32 -6.05
C LEU A 74 0.52 1.18 -6.97
N ASP A 75 0.80 1.13 -8.28
CA ASP A 75 0.02 1.85 -9.30
C ASP A 75 -1.46 1.40 -9.35
N ASP A 76 -1.78 0.23 -8.81
CA ASP A 76 -3.14 -0.32 -8.72
C ASP A 76 -4.18 0.69 -8.17
N PHE A 77 -3.79 1.58 -7.26
CA PHE A 77 -4.70 2.58 -6.70
C PHE A 77 -4.91 3.78 -7.63
N SER A 78 -4.10 3.97 -8.66
CA SER A 78 -4.14 5.14 -9.54
C SER A 78 -5.28 5.07 -10.57
N HIS A 79 -5.82 3.87 -10.85
CA HIS A 79 -6.83 3.62 -11.87
C HIS A 79 -7.85 2.55 -11.45
N LEU A 80 -8.84 2.30 -12.31
CA LEU A 80 -9.86 1.24 -12.17
C LEU A 80 -9.73 0.14 -13.22
N ASP A 81 -8.65 0.14 -14.01
CA ASP A 81 -8.34 -0.91 -14.98
C ASP A 81 -7.82 -2.17 -14.25
N TRP A 82 -8.76 -3.01 -13.79
CA TRP A 82 -8.48 -4.18 -12.95
C TRP A 82 -7.54 -5.20 -13.62
N ASP A 83 -7.60 -5.33 -14.94
CA ASP A 83 -6.75 -6.28 -15.70
C ASP A 83 -5.27 -5.87 -15.68
N LYS A 84 -4.99 -4.57 -15.54
CA LYS A 84 -3.62 -4.04 -15.46
C LYS A 84 -3.05 -4.03 -14.05
N MET A 85 -3.86 -4.30 -13.03
CA MET A 85 -3.41 -4.25 -11.64
C MET A 85 -2.47 -5.41 -11.33
N SER A 86 -1.45 -5.10 -10.53
CA SER A 86 -0.38 -6.03 -10.16
C SER A 86 -0.76 -6.90 -8.96
N VAL A 87 -1.39 -6.32 -7.93
CA VAL A 87 -1.79 -7.00 -6.69
C VAL A 87 -3.30 -7.11 -6.61
N PHE A 88 -4.06 -6.08 -6.97
CA PHE A 88 -5.51 -6.04 -6.93
C PHE A 88 -6.13 -6.37 -8.29
N ASN A 89 -5.65 -7.40 -8.97
CA ASN A 89 -6.24 -7.87 -10.23
C ASN A 89 -7.59 -8.58 -9.99
N LEU A 90 -8.62 -7.79 -9.71
CA LEU A 90 -9.92 -8.29 -9.23
C LEU A 90 -10.72 -9.05 -10.27
N ASN A 91 -10.39 -8.91 -11.57
CA ASN A 91 -10.97 -9.71 -12.65
C ASN A 91 -10.51 -11.17 -12.61
N GLN A 92 -9.26 -11.40 -12.19
CA GLN A 92 -8.69 -12.75 -12.09
C GLN A 92 -8.98 -13.39 -10.74
N ASN A 93 -8.81 -12.63 -9.65
CA ASN A 93 -9.06 -13.09 -8.30
C ASN A 93 -9.73 -11.98 -7.48
N PRO A 94 -10.98 -12.16 -7.03
CA PRO A 94 -11.69 -11.19 -6.19
C PRO A 94 -10.96 -10.82 -4.88
N SER A 95 -10.06 -11.68 -4.39
CA SER A 95 -9.23 -11.42 -3.20
C SER A 95 -7.90 -10.73 -3.52
N GLY A 96 -7.65 -10.44 -4.80
CA GLY A 96 -6.35 -10.03 -5.33
C GLY A 96 -5.35 -11.19 -5.40
N GLN A 97 -4.09 -10.88 -5.65
CA GLN A 97 -2.99 -11.84 -5.69
C GLN A 97 -2.71 -12.45 -4.30
N ASP A 98 -2.06 -13.62 -4.32
CA ASP A 98 -1.64 -14.34 -3.12
C ASP A 98 -0.53 -13.59 -2.33
N MET A 99 -0.18 -14.14 -1.17
CA MET A 99 0.82 -13.52 -0.30
C MET A 99 2.21 -13.50 -0.96
N ASP A 100 2.58 -14.52 -1.72
CA ASP A 100 3.90 -14.61 -2.35
C ASP A 100 4.06 -13.50 -3.41
N ALA A 101 3.04 -13.25 -4.21
CA ALA A 101 3.01 -12.14 -5.17
C ALA A 101 3.09 -10.78 -4.47
N ARG A 102 2.37 -10.60 -3.35
CA ARG A 102 2.45 -9.37 -2.54
C ARG A 102 3.86 -9.16 -1.96
N GLN A 103 4.51 -10.22 -1.48
CA GLN A 103 5.88 -10.15 -0.96
C GLN A 103 6.89 -9.86 -2.07
N ARG A 104 6.72 -10.41 -3.29
CA ARG A 104 7.54 -10.04 -4.46
C ARG A 104 7.38 -8.57 -4.85
N ALA A 105 6.14 -8.06 -4.84
CA ALA A 105 5.89 -6.64 -5.07
C ALA A 105 6.54 -5.76 -3.99
N TYR A 106 6.42 -6.15 -2.72
CA TYR A 106 7.08 -5.49 -1.61
C TYR A 106 8.61 -5.47 -1.76
N ASP A 107 9.25 -6.61 -2.04
CA ASP A 107 10.71 -6.70 -2.22
C ASP A 107 11.19 -5.72 -3.28
N LYS A 108 10.55 -5.74 -4.45
CA LYS A 108 10.87 -4.86 -5.57
C LYS A 108 10.75 -3.38 -5.18
N LEU A 109 9.60 -2.97 -4.64
CA LEU A 109 9.33 -1.58 -4.32
C LEU A 109 10.23 -1.05 -3.21
N VAL A 110 10.51 -1.86 -2.19
CA VAL A 110 11.40 -1.46 -1.10
C VAL A 110 12.83 -1.32 -1.61
N ARG A 111 13.35 -2.27 -2.40
CA ARG A 111 14.71 -2.15 -2.98
C ARG A 111 14.88 -0.86 -3.79
N GLU A 112 13.92 -0.53 -4.66
CA GLU A 112 13.93 0.72 -5.43
C GLU A 112 14.01 1.96 -4.50
N LYS A 113 13.32 1.92 -3.34
CA LYS A 113 13.33 3.01 -2.36
C LYS A 113 14.58 3.05 -1.50
N CYS A 114 15.20 1.90 -1.25
CA CYS A 114 16.48 1.81 -0.57
C CYS A 114 17.59 2.43 -1.43
N ASP A 115 17.59 2.17 -2.73
CA ASP A 115 18.52 2.78 -3.68
C ASP A 115 18.37 4.31 -3.73
N GLU A 116 17.14 4.83 -3.59
CA GLU A 116 16.87 6.27 -3.48
C GLU A 116 17.36 6.87 -2.15
N LEU A 117 17.22 6.13 -1.05
CA LEU A 117 17.55 6.59 0.30
C LEU A 117 19.06 6.58 0.59
N TYR A 118 19.75 5.53 0.14
CA TYR A 118 21.16 5.27 0.38
C TYR A 118 21.96 5.45 -0.92
N THR A 119 22.41 6.69 -1.16
CA THR A 119 23.31 6.97 -2.29
C THR A 119 24.68 6.34 -2.03
N HIS A 120 25.37 5.93 -3.11
CA HIS A 120 26.63 5.18 -3.02
C HIS A 120 27.80 5.92 -2.34
N ASP A 121 27.69 7.24 -2.14
CA ASP A 121 28.73 8.07 -1.52
C ASP A 121 28.58 8.22 0.01
N GLU A 122 27.55 7.61 0.62
CA GLU A 122 27.44 7.63 2.07
C GLU A 122 28.49 6.73 2.71
N LYS A 123 29.19 7.25 3.74
CA LYS A 123 30.06 6.41 4.58
C LYS A 123 29.25 5.22 5.09
N LEU A 124 29.75 4.02 4.80
CA LEU A 124 29.18 2.75 5.26
C LEU A 124 28.84 2.86 6.75
N LYS A 125 27.56 2.74 7.08
CA LYS A 125 27.09 2.69 8.46
C LYS A 125 27.51 1.33 9.03
N GLN A 126 28.02 1.32 10.26
CA GLN A 126 28.47 0.07 10.91
C GLN A 126 27.29 -0.86 11.21
N ASP A 127 26.15 -0.26 11.57
CA ASP A 127 24.92 -0.96 11.91
C ASP A 127 23.76 -0.39 11.10
N LEU A 128 22.84 -1.26 10.71
CA LEU A 128 21.60 -0.91 10.01
C LEU A 128 20.44 -1.70 10.60
N ILE A 129 19.36 -0.99 10.92
CA ILE A 129 18.15 -1.55 11.50
C ILE A 129 17.03 -1.44 10.47
N HIS A 130 16.64 -2.56 9.88
CA HIS A 130 15.48 -2.62 8.98
C HIS A 130 14.20 -2.83 9.80
N VAL A 131 13.32 -1.84 9.80
CA VAL A 131 12.03 -1.89 10.53
C VAL A 131 10.88 -1.94 9.53
N SER A 132 10.09 -3.01 9.55
CA SER A 132 8.89 -3.17 8.71
C SER A 132 7.84 -4.04 9.41
N CYS A 133 6.57 -3.77 9.11
CA CYS A 133 5.44 -4.64 9.46
C CYS A 133 4.58 -5.05 8.26
N THR A 134 5.03 -4.72 7.04
CA THR A 134 4.28 -4.93 5.80
C THR A 134 4.90 -5.95 4.86
N GLY A 135 6.15 -6.38 5.14
CA GLY A 135 6.82 -7.44 4.39
C GLY A 135 7.92 -8.12 5.22
N TYR A 136 7.99 -9.45 5.11
CA TYR A 136 8.85 -10.31 5.93
C TYR A 136 9.57 -11.31 5.03
N LEU A 137 10.73 -10.91 4.53
CA LEU A 137 11.54 -11.69 3.59
C LEU A 137 12.87 -12.09 4.23
N SER A 138 13.41 -13.24 3.80
CA SER A 138 14.73 -13.72 4.20
C SER A 138 15.53 -14.10 2.94
N PRO A 139 16.60 -13.36 2.59
CA PRO A 139 17.05 -12.12 3.24
C PRO A 139 16.07 -10.95 3.06
N SER A 140 16.21 -9.91 3.88
CA SER A 140 15.39 -8.69 3.74
C SER A 140 15.77 -7.87 2.50
N PRO A 141 14.89 -6.97 2.02
CA PRO A 141 15.22 -6.05 0.92
C PRO A 141 16.40 -5.12 1.21
N LEU A 142 16.55 -4.73 2.49
CA LEU A 142 17.66 -3.93 3.01
C LEU A 142 18.84 -4.87 3.28
N GLN A 143 19.73 -5.03 2.29
CA GLN A 143 21.00 -5.76 2.42
C GLN A 143 22.17 -4.83 2.16
#